data_AF-A0A9D1EXH4-F1
#
_entry.id   AF-A0A9D1EXH4-F1
#
_cell.length_a   1.000
_cell.length_b   1.000
_cell.length_c   1.000
_cell.angle_alpha   90.00
_cell.angle_beta   90.00
_cell.angle_gamma   90.00
#
_symmetry.space_group_name_H-M   'P 1'
#
loop_
_entity.id
_entity.type
_entity.pdbx_description
1 polymer ?
#
loop_
_entity_poly.entity_id
_entity_poly.type
_entity_poly.pdbx_seq_one_letter_code
_entity_poly.pdbx_strand_id
1 'polypeptide(L)' 'MYCIVDDNGQLDIYAQSSDRCHKCKNTHKCPLIVALRDEFVVMRYSDISIKDCCFFKRRLF' A
#
# COMPACT_ATOMS: atom_id res chain seq x y z
N MET A 1 -3.16 -7.82 0.07
CA MET A 1 -2.99 -6.73 -0.91
C MET A 1 -2.07 -7.26 -1.99
N TYR A 2 -2.38 -7.02 -3.26
CA TYR A 2 -1.60 -7.53 -4.39
C TYR A 2 -1.66 -6.55 -5.56
N CYS A 3 -0.74 -6.71 -6.51
CA CYS A 3 -0.69 -5.92 -7.75
C CYS A 3 -0.95 -6.82 -8.95
N ILE A 4 -1.62 -6.31 -9.97
CA ILE A 4 -1.80 -6.95 -11.28
C ILE A 4 -1.35 -5.96 -12.35
N VAL A 5 -0.67 -6.46 -13.38
CA VAL A 5 -0.38 -5.68 -14.58
C VAL A 5 -1.52 -5.89 -15.57
N ASP A 6 -2.13 -4.81 -16.05
CA ASP A 6 -3.18 -4.87 -17.06
C ASP A 6 -2.60 -5.15 -18.47
N ASP A 7 -3.48 -5.32 -19.45
CA ASP A 7 -3.08 -5.59 -20.84
C ASP A 7 -2.32 -4.41 -21.50
N ASN A 8 -2.32 -3.22 -20.89
CA ASN A 8 -1.60 -2.04 -21.33
C ASN A 8 -0.26 -1.84 -20.60
N GLY A 9 0.13 -2.77 -19.72
CA GLY A 9 1.33 -2.65 -18.90
C GLY A 9 1.20 -1.69 -17.71
N GLN A 10 0.00 -1.26 -17.37
CA GLN A 10 -0.27 -0.45 -16.18
C GLN A 10 -0.40 -1.34 -14.94
N LEU A 11 0.18 -0.88 -13.83
CA LEU A 11 0.15 -1.61 -12.57
C LEU A 11 -1.02 -1.16 -11.69
N ASP A 12 -1.99 -2.06 -11.52
CA ASP A 12 -3.14 -1.88 -10.66
C ASP A 12 -2.91 -2.51 -9.29
N ILE A 13 -3.29 -1.78 -8.23
CA ILE A 13 -3.09 -2.19 -6.84
C ILE A 13 -4.43 -2.50 -6.21
N TYR A 14 -4.59 -3.73 -5.73
CA TYR A 14 -5.79 -4.22 -5.09
C TYR A 14 -5.56 -4.48 -3.60
N ALA A 15 -6.38 -3.84 -2.76
CA ALA A 15 -6.45 -4.11 -1.33
C ALA A 15 -7.79 -4.78 -1.01
N GLN A 16 -7.74 -5.96 -0.42
CA GLN A 16 -8.90 -6.71 0.04
C GLN A 16 -9.40 -6.18 1.39
N SER A 17 -10.64 -6.49 1.76
CA SER A 17 -11.27 -6.02 3.00
C SER A 17 -10.50 -6.39 4.28
N SER A 18 -9.74 -7.49 4.23
CA SER A 18 -8.83 -7.96 5.28
C SER A 18 -7.55 -7.12 5.41
N ASP A 19 -7.15 -6.43 4.34
CA ASP A 19 -5.94 -5.62 4.33
C ASP A 19 -6.10 -4.33 5.14
N ARG A 20 -5.05 -3.97 5.88
CA ARG A 20 -5.02 -2.67 6.58
C ARG A 20 -5.08 -1.50 5.60
N CYS A 21 -4.47 -1.64 4.43
CA CYS A 21 -4.48 -0.62 3.38
C CYS A 21 -5.89 -0.34 2.86
N HIS A 22 -6.77 -1.34 2.81
CA HIS A 22 -8.18 -1.15 2.44
C HIS A 22 -8.92 -0.24 3.44
N LYS A 23 -8.61 -0.36 4.74
CA LYS A 23 -9.20 0.47 5.80
C LYS A 23 -8.57 1.87 5.91
N CYS A 24 -7.32 2.02 5.46
CA CYS A 24 -6.53 3.24 5.59
C CYS A 24 -7.07 4.41 4.76
N LYS A 25 -7.71 4.15 3.61
CA LYS A 25 -8.26 5.14 2.66
C LYS A 25 -7.26 6.21 2.14
N ASN A 26 -5.97 6.10 2.45
CA ASN A 26 -4.92 7.02 2.01
C ASN A 26 -4.31 6.62 0.65
N THR A 27 -5.10 6.05 -0.27
CA THR A 27 -4.61 5.45 -1.53
C THR A 27 -3.81 6.41 -2.41
N HIS A 28 -4.06 7.72 -2.36
CA HIS A 28 -3.33 8.72 -3.16
C HIS A 28 -2.11 9.33 -2.48
N LYS A 29 -1.97 9.18 -1.15
CA LYS A 29 -0.89 9.80 -0.36
C LYS A 29 0.00 8.78 0.36
N CYS A 30 -0.36 7.51 0.31
CA CYS A 30 0.37 6.45 0.99
C CYS A 30 1.70 6.19 0.26
N PRO A 31 2.85 6.37 0.92
CA PRO A 31 4.16 6.13 0.29
C PRO A 31 4.30 4.72 -0.25
N LEU A 32 3.70 3.72 0.40
CA LEU A 32 3.70 2.33 -0.08
C LEU A 32 2.94 2.18 -1.42
N ILE A 33 1.78 2.84 -1.57
CA ILE A 33 1.00 2.77 -2.80
C ILE A 33 1.71 3.51 -3.95
N VAL A 34 2.34 4.64 -3.65
CA VAL A 34 3.16 5.38 -4.62
C VAL A 34 4.37 4.55 -5.06
N ALA A 35 5.12 3.99 -4.10
CA ALA A 35 6.26 3.12 -4.36
C ALA A 35 5.91 1.90 -5.21
N LEU A 36 4.75 1.27 -4.96
CA LEU A 36 4.28 0.15 -5.77
C LEU A 36 3.92 0.57 -7.20
N ARG A 37 3.26 1.73 -7.38
CA ARG A 37 2.90 2.25 -8.72
C ARG A 37 4.11 2.59 -9.57
N ASP A 38 5.13 3.20 -8.94
CA ASP A 38 6.33 3.65 -9.64
C ASP A 38 7.36 2.51 -9.81
N GLU A 39 6.97 1.25 -9.52
CA GLU A 39 7.84 0.06 -9.51
C GLU A 39 9.12 0.25 -8.66
N PHE A 40 9.09 1.17 -7.70
CA PHE A 40 10.27 1.63 -6.97
C PHE A 40 10.22 1.16 -5.52
N VAL A 41 10.86 0.04 -5.22
CA VAL A 41 10.95 -0.49 -3.85
C VAL A 41 12.33 -0.17 -3.26
N VAL A 42 12.43 0.92 -2.49
CA VAL A 42 13.61 1.20 -1.65
C VAL A 42 13.36 0.67 -0.24
N MET A 43 13.75 -0.58 0.01
CA MET A 43 13.74 -1.14 1.36
C MET A 43 14.99 -0.67 2.12
N ARG A 44 14.87 0.46 2.83
CA ARG A 44 15.94 0.95 3.73
C ARG A 44 15.88 0.32 5.14
N TYR A 45 14.82 -0.42 5.45
CA TYR A 45 14.57 -1.03 6.75
C TYR A 45 14.40 -2.54 6.58
N SER A 46 15.09 -3.32 7.42
CA SER A 46 15.06 -4.79 7.34
C SER A 46 13.66 -5.36 7.62
N ASP A 47 12.91 -4.72 8.51
CA ASP A 47 11.62 -5.22 9.01
C ASP A 47 10.65 -4.08 9.32
N ILE A 48 9.94 -3.59 8.30
CA ILE A 48 8.71 -2.82 8.54
C ILE A 48 7.53 -3.76 8.39
N SER A 49 6.99 -4.16 9.52
CA SER A 49 5.67 -4.77 9.58
C SER A 49 4.63 -3.72 9.19
N ILE A 50 3.73 -4.07 8.25
CA ILE A 50 2.54 -3.23 7.90
C ILE A 50 1.73 -2.89 9.17
N LYS A 51 1.92 -3.63 10.28
CA LYS A 51 1.27 -3.33 11.53
C LYS A 51 1.63 -1.96 12.11
N ASP A 52 2.82 -1.46 11.79
CA ASP A 52 3.43 -0.23 12.32
C ASP A 52 3.39 0.92 11.29
N CYS A 53 2.54 0.78 10.27
CA CYS A 53 2.34 1.82 9.26
C CYS A 53 1.84 3.12 9.89
N CYS A 54 2.70 4.15 9.93
CA CYS A 54 2.37 5.48 10.49
C CYS A 54 1.23 6.21 9.74
N PHE A 55 0.90 5.77 8.52
CA PHE A 55 -0.23 6.31 7.76
C PHE A 55 -1.56 5.61 8.10
N PHE A 56 -1.54 4.49 8.83
CA PHE A 56 -2.76 3.83 9.28
C PHE A 56 -3.38 4.62 10.43
N LYS A 57 -4.26 5.57 10.11
CA LYS A 57 -5.11 6.23 11.12
C LYS A 57 -6.13 5.22 11.64
N ARG A 58 -5.83 4.58 12.76
CA ARG A 58 -6.83 3.83 13.53
C ARG A 58 -7.87 4.86 13.98
N ARG A 59 -9.13 4.75 13.52
CA ARG A 59 -10.23 5.54 14.13
C ARG A 59 -10.28 5.11 15.60
N LEU A 60 -9.84 5.99 16.49
CA LEU A 60 -10.18 5.91 17.90
C LEU A 60 -11.68 6.21 17.95
N PHE A 61 -12.46 5.20 18.30
CA PHE A 61 -13.83 5.38 18.77
C PHE A 61 -13.78 5.75 20.24
#